data_AF-A0A844M429-F1
#
_entry.id   AF-A0A844M429-F1
#
_cell.length_a   1.000
_cell.length_b   1.000
_cell.length_c   1.000
_cell.angle_alpha   90.00
_cell.angle_beta   90.00
_cell.angle_gamma   90.00
#
_symmetry.space_group_name_H-M   'P 1'
#
loop_
_entity.id
_entity.type
_entity.pdbx_description
1 polymer ?
#
loop_
_entity_poly.entity_id
_entity_poly.type
_entity_poly.pdbx_seq_one_letter_code
_entity_poly.pdbx_strand_id
1 'polypeptide(L)' 'AIVAQVKSLNPEFIFLPLYYSEASLFARQSKLAGLNIPMGSADGVADQTFISLAGDASEGYIFTDSFDANNPTTKLSKE' A
#
# COMPACT_ATOMS: atom_id res chain seq x y z
N ALA A 1 7.88 -11.79 -12.75
CA ALA A 1 8.93 -11.09 -13.52
C ALA A 1 9.24 -9.69 -12.97
N ILE A 2 8.24 -8.86 -12.66
CA ILE A 2 8.48 -7.48 -12.15
C ILE A 2 9.15 -7.49 -10.78
N VAL A 3 8.65 -8.25 -9.80
CA VAL A 3 9.25 -8.32 -8.45
C VAL A 3 10.73 -8.70 -8.48
N ALA A 4 11.12 -9.64 -9.33
CA ALA A 4 12.53 -10.05 -9.47
C ALA A 4 13.40 -8.91 -10.04
N GLN A 5 12.89 -8.16 -11.01
CA GLN A 5 13.56 -6.97 -11.56
C GLN A 5 13.72 -5.89 -10.49
N VAL A 6 12.65 -5.59 -9.73
CA VAL A 6 12.69 -4.60 -8.64
C VAL A 6 13.69 -5.04 -7.56
N LYS A 7 13.67 -6.31 -7.15
CA LYS A 7 14.62 -6.86 -6.17
C LYS A 7 16.08 -6.69 -6.60
N SER A 8 16.36 -6.82 -7.91
CA SER A 8 17.72 -6.67 -8.44
C SER A 8 18.29 -5.25 -8.32
N LEU A 9 17.42 -4.24 -8.15
CA LEU A 9 17.81 -2.84 -7.95
C LEU A 9 18.22 -2.55 -6.50
N ASN A 10 18.06 -3.51 -5.59
CA ASN A 10 18.29 -3.35 -4.15
C ASN A 10 17.64 -2.08 -3.54
N PRO A 11 16.32 -1.86 -3.72
CA PRO A 11 15.66 -0.67 -3.21
C PRO A 11 15.56 -0.68 -1.69
N GLU A 12 15.52 0.52 -1.10
CA GLU A 12 15.21 0.72 0.33
C GLU A 12 13.72 0.99 0.58
N PHE A 13 12.98 1.40 -0.46
CA PHE A 13 11.54 1.67 -0.43
C PHE A 13 10.91 1.41 -1.81
N ILE A 14 9.64 0.99 -1.84
CA ILE A 14 8.87 0.85 -3.08
C ILE A 14 7.59 1.69 -3.00
N PHE A 15 7.45 2.64 -3.91
CA PHE A 15 6.19 3.35 -4.11
C PHE A 15 5.38 2.71 -5.23
N LEU A 16 4.12 2.37 -4.94
CA LEU A 16 3.17 1.74 -5.87
C LEU A 16 1.96 2.66 -6.05
N PRO A 17 1.92 3.52 -7.08
CA PRO A 17 0.77 4.39 -7.36
C PRO A 17 -0.38 3.56 -7.99
N LEU A 18 -0.92 2.62 -7.23
CA LEU A 18 -1.88 1.60 -7.66
C LEU A 18 -3.08 1.55 -6.71
N TYR A 19 -4.16 0.90 -7.16
CA TYR A 19 -5.30 0.58 -6.31
C TYR A 19 -5.07 -0.71 -5.51
N TYR A 20 -5.92 -0.94 -4.52
CA TYR A 20 -5.85 -2.07 -3.60
C TYR A 20 -5.69 -3.45 -4.27
N SER A 21 -6.26 -3.67 -5.46
CA SER A 21 -6.19 -4.95 -6.17
C SER A 21 -4.77 -5.26 -6.66
N GLU A 22 -4.14 -4.34 -7.39
CA GLU A 22 -2.80 -4.54 -7.93
C GLU A 22 -1.73 -4.40 -6.85
N ALA A 23 -1.91 -3.47 -5.90
CA ALA A 23 -1.00 -3.27 -4.78
C ALA A 23 -0.94 -4.51 -3.88
N SER A 24 -2.09 -5.10 -3.53
CA SER A 24 -2.14 -6.32 -2.70
C SER A 24 -1.48 -7.51 -3.38
N LEU A 25 -1.69 -7.68 -4.70
CA LEU A 25 -1.04 -8.71 -5.48
C LEU A 25 0.49 -8.52 -5.48
N PHE A 26 0.97 -7.28 -5.68
CA PHE A 26 2.41 -6.98 -5.66
C PHE A 26 3.03 -7.22 -4.29
N ALA A 27 2.37 -6.78 -3.21
CA ALA A 27 2.85 -6.99 -1.84
C ALA A 27 3.01 -8.48 -1.52
N ARG A 28 2.01 -9.31 -1.89
CA ARG A 28 2.08 -10.76 -1.72
C ARG A 28 3.21 -11.40 -2.52
N GLN A 29 3.37 -11.02 -3.78
CA GLN A 29 4.46 -11.53 -4.62
C GLN A 29 5.84 -11.11 -4.07
N SER A 30 5.96 -9.89 -3.54
CA SER A 30 7.19 -9.38 -2.92
C SER A 30 7.56 -10.17 -1.67
N LYS A 31 6.59 -10.44 -0.79
CA LYS A 31 6.78 -11.29 0.39
C LYS A 31 7.21 -12.70 0.02
N LEU A 32 6.55 -13.34 -0.95
CA LEU A 32 6.94 -14.67 -1.46
C LEU A 32 8.35 -14.70 -2.07
N ALA A 33 8.78 -13.60 -2.70
CA ALA A 33 10.12 -13.46 -3.27
C ALA A 33 11.18 -13.04 -2.23
N GLY A 34 10.80 -12.87 -0.96
CA GLY A 34 11.69 -12.39 0.11
C GLY A 34 12.17 -10.94 -0.09
N LEU A 35 11.39 -10.11 -0.78
CA LEU A 35 11.59 -8.66 -0.88
C LEU A 35 10.78 -7.98 0.24
N ASN A 36 11.31 -8.07 1.45
CA ASN A 36 10.65 -7.60 2.68
C ASN A 36 11.16 -6.21 3.08
N ILE A 37 10.93 -5.22 2.21
CA ILE A 37 11.29 -3.82 2.47
C ILE A 37 10.01 -2.98 2.59
N PRO A 38 10.07 -1.78 3.21
CA PRO A 38 8.92 -0.89 3.28
C PRO A 38 8.35 -0.56 1.90
N MET A 39 7.03 -0.61 1.80
CA MET A 39 6.28 -0.31 0.59
C MET A 39 5.17 0.67 0.91
N GLY A 40 4.75 1.45 -0.07
CA GLY A 40 3.59 2.30 0.11
C GLY A 40 2.93 2.79 -1.16
N SER A 41 1.74 3.36 -0.98
CA SER A 41 0.88 3.86 -2.05
C SER A 41 0.25 5.19 -1.65
N ALA A 42 -0.57 5.74 -2.54
CA ALA A 42 -1.47 6.84 -2.20
C ALA A 42 -2.80 6.30 -1.64
N ASP A 43 -3.84 7.14 -1.67
CA ASP A 43 -5.20 6.90 -1.18
C ASP A 43 -5.89 5.69 -1.84
N GLY A 44 -5.44 5.29 -3.04
CA GLY A 44 -5.97 4.12 -3.75
C GLY A 44 -5.89 2.77 -3.00
N VAL A 45 -5.11 2.68 -1.91
CA VAL A 45 -5.06 1.48 -1.04
C VAL A 45 -5.70 1.68 0.33
N ALA A 46 -6.24 2.86 0.63
CA ALA A 46 -6.88 3.21 1.90
C ALA A 46 -8.27 2.54 2.04
N ASP A 47 -8.33 1.22 1.88
CA ASP A 47 -9.55 0.43 1.86
C ASP A 47 -9.32 -0.93 2.57
N GLN A 48 -10.30 -1.40 3.33
CA GLN A 48 -10.25 -2.71 4.03
C GLN A 48 -10.00 -3.89 3.07
N THR A 49 -10.36 -3.73 1.80
CA THR A 49 -10.12 -4.69 0.73
C THR A 49 -8.62 -4.90 0.50
N PHE A 50 -7.78 -3.87 0.63
CA PHE A 50 -6.33 -4.02 0.53
C PHE A 50 -5.80 -5.00 1.58
N ILE A 51 -6.16 -4.80 2.85
CA ILE A 51 -5.77 -5.67 3.96
C ILE A 51 -6.27 -7.09 3.71
N SER A 52 -7.53 -7.24 3.29
CA SER A 52 -8.15 -8.54 3.03
C SER A 52 -7.46 -9.32 1.91
N LEU A 53 -7.07 -8.64 0.83
CA LEU A 53 -6.41 -9.26 -0.32
C LEU A 53 -4.92 -9.52 -0.09
N ALA A 54 -4.24 -8.64 0.65
CA ALA A 54 -2.81 -8.73 0.91
C ALA A 54 -2.48 -9.69 2.07
N GLY A 55 -3.39 -9.85 3.03
CA GLY A 55 -3.16 -10.60 4.28
C GLY A 55 -1.95 -10.07 5.02
N ASP A 56 -1.12 -10.97 5.56
CA ASP A 56 0.12 -10.61 6.28
C ASP A 56 1.14 -9.81 5.45
N ALA A 57 0.96 -9.68 4.13
CA ALA A 57 1.80 -8.82 3.29
C ALA A 57 1.41 -7.33 3.38
N SER A 58 0.28 -7.01 4.01
CA SER A 58 -0.12 -5.62 4.31
C SER A 58 0.59 -5.04 5.54
N GLU A 59 1.20 -5.87 6.39
CA GLU A 59 1.84 -5.44 7.62
C GLU A 59 3.00 -4.46 7.34
N GLY A 60 2.93 -3.28 7.95
CA GLY A 60 3.91 -2.20 7.76
C GLY A 60 3.78 -1.45 6.43
N TYR A 61 2.74 -1.71 5.64
CA TYR A 61 2.48 -0.98 4.40
C TYR A 61 2.02 0.45 4.69
N ILE A 62 2.61 1.42 4.00
CA ILE A 62 2.37 2.85 4.24
C ILE A 62 1.43 3.39 3.16
N PHE A 63 0.51 4.26 3.51
CA PHE A 63 -0.27 4.98 2.52
C PHE A 63 -0.56 6.40 2.98
N THR A 64 -0.78 7.28 2.00
CA THR A 64 -1.34 8.61 2.26
C THR A 64 -2.83 8.57 2.03
N ASP A 65 -3.60 9.30 2.81
CA ASP A 65 -5.03 9.50 2.59
C ASP A 65 -5.39 10.95 2.95
N SER A 66 -6.49 11.45 2.39
CA SER A 66 -7.11 12.71 2.78
C SER A 66 -8.07 12.55 3.96
N PHE A 67 -8.45 11.30 4.29
CA PHE A 67 -9.29 11.00 5.44
C PHE A 67 -8.54 11.16 6.77
N ASP A 68 -9.19 11.82 7.74
CA ASP A 68 -8.77 11.84 9.13
C ASP A 68 -10.01 11.53 9.99
N ALA A 69 -9.97 10.44 10.75
CA ALA A 69 -11.09 10.02 11.60
C ALA A 69 -11.39 11.02 12.73
N ASN A 70 -10.43 11.87 13.08
CA ASN A 70 -10.62 12.93 14.06
C ASN A 70 -11.17 14.20 13.43
N ASN A 71 -11.17 14.30 12.09
CA ASN A 71 -11.76 15.45 11.43
C ASN A 71 -13.30 15.41 11.54
N PRO A 72 -13.91 16.53 11.91
CA PRO A 72 -15.36 16.68 11.95
C PRO A 72 -15.95 16.45 10.55
N THR A 73 -17.08 15.76 10.46
CA THR A 73 -17.54 15.24 9.16
C THR A 73 -18.20 16.27 8.22
N THR A 74 -18.43 17.52 8.64
CA THR A 74 -18.92 18.69 7.86
C THR A 74 -18.94 19.93 8.80
N LYS A 75 -19.02 21.23 8.40
CA LYS A 75 -19.88 22.07 7.52
C LYS A 75 -19.26 22.55 6.16
N LEU A 76 -18.18 21.92 5.67
CA LEU A 76 -17.76 21.68 4.25
C LEU A 76 -16.60 20.65 4.25
N SER A 77 -15.66 20.79 5.19
CA SER A 77 -14.98 19.73 5.96
C SER A 77 -14.99 20.16 7.44
N LYS A 78 -14.88 21.48 7.65
CA LYS A 78 -15.86 22.19 8.49
C LYS A 78 -16.51 23.44 7.85
N GLU A 79 -16.01 24.01 6.73
CA GLU A 79 -16.54 25.18 5.98
C GLU A 79 -15.92 25.32 4.59
#